data_AF-A0A8R7V7J2-F1
#
_entry.id   AF-A0A8R7V7J2-F1
#
_cell.length_a   1.000
_cell.length_b   1.000
_cell.length_c   1.000
_cell.angle_alpha   90.00
_cell.angle_beta   90.00
_cell.angle_gamma   90.00
#
_symmetry.space_group_name_H-M   'P 1'
#
loop_
_entity.id
_entity.type
_entity.pdbx_description
1 polymer ?
#
loop_
_entity_poly.entity_id
_entity_poly.type
_entity_poly.pdbx_seq_one_letter_code
_entity_poly.pdbx_strand_id
1 'polypeptide(L)'
;MSAALPDGEVFYLVALLQFCRPYPGGGPAVMELVAQNGAIVDACRSNGYDFKIYFRRYHTEADWARHFGAKWAHFVERKARYDTLAILAPGQKIFAR
;
A
#
# COMPACT_ATOMS: atom_id res chain seq x y z
N MET A 1 -7.93 13.94 -7.36
CA MET A 1 -7.98 12.46 -7.41
C MET A 1 -7.23 11.92 -6.20
N SER A 2 -7.73 10.86 -5.53
CA SER A 2 -7.10 10.31 -4.32
C SER A 2 -6.10 9.18 -4.58
N ALA A 3 -5.88 8.77 -5.84
CA ALA A 3 -4.89 7.76 -6.18
C ALA A 3 -3.46 8.32 -6.08
N ALA A 4 -2.57 7.55 -5.45
CA ALA A 4 -1.13 7.78 -5.45
C ALA A 4 -0.49 6.98 -6.58
N LEU A 5 0.21 7.67 -7.47
CA LEU A 5 0.92 7.11 -8.61
C LEU A 5 2.39 7.59 -8.55
N PRO A 6 3.34 6.85 -9.13
CA PRO A 6 4.70 7.34 -9.34
C PRO A 6 4.70 8.61 -10.21
N ASP A 7 5.77 9.39 -10.11
CA ASP A 7 5.91 10.59 -10.92
C ASP A 7 6.41 10.21 -12.34
N GLY A 8 5.74 10.72 -13.36
CA GLY A 8 6.09 10.44 -14.77
C GLY A 8 4.88 10.44 -15.69
N GLU A 9 5.12 10.70 -16.98
CA GLU A 9 4.09 10.61 -18.02
C GLU A 9 3.68 9.15 -18.29
N VAL A 10 4.64 8.23 -18.16
CA VAL A 10 4.44 6.79 -18.34
C VAL A 10 4.96 6.07 -17.10
N PHE A 11 4.14 5.18 -16.54
CA PHE A 11 4.51 4.28 -15.45
C PHE A 11 3.95 2.88 -15.72
N TYR A 12 4.55 1.88 -15.08
CA TYR A 12 4.16 0.48 -15.26
C TYR A 12 3.38 -0.04 -14.05
N LEU A 13 2.31 -0.78 -14.33
CA LEU A 13 1.64 -1.59 -13.32
C LEU A 13 2.35 -2.94 -13.22
N VAL A 14 2.87 -3.26 -12.04
CA VAL A 14 3.46 -4.57 -11.73
C VAL A 14 2.58 -5.26 -10.70
N ALA A 15 2.09 -6.45 -11.03
CA ALA A 15 1.25 -7.26 -10.14
C ALA A 15 1.81 -8.67 -10.01
N LEU A 16 2.20 -9.05 -8.79
CA LEU A 16 2.64 -10.40 -8.45
C LEU A 16 1.43 -11.22 -7.99
N LEU A 17 0.78 -11.92 -8.93
CA LEU A 17 -0.42 -12.72 -8.67
C LEU A 17 -0.02 -14.12 -8.17
N GLN A 18 0.51 -14.18 -6.95
CA GLN A 18 1.00 -15.42 -6.35
C GLN A 18 -0.16 -16.33 -5.90
N PHE A 19 0.02 -17.64 -6.02
CA PHE A 19 -0.95 -18.66 -5.61
C PHE A 19 -0.42 -19.49 -4.44
N CYS A 20 -1.21 -19.61 -3.38
CA CYS A 20 -1.00 -20.62 -2.33
C CYS A 20 -1.84 -21.85 -2.66
N ARG A 21 -1.21 -23.02 -2.83
CA ARG A 21 -1.95 -24.28 -2.98
C ARG A 21 -2.34 -24.80 -1.60
N PRO A 22 -3.62 -25.16 -1.36
CA PRO A 22 -4.03 -25.77 -0.10
C PRO A 22 -3.34 -27.12 0.11
N TYR A 23 -3.14 -27.52 1.36
CA TYR A 23 -2.70 -28.87 1.69
C TYR A 23 -3.64 -29.92 1.05
N PRO A 24 -3.13 -31.00 0.44
CA PRO A 24 -1.76 -31.51 0.44
C PRO A 24 -0.87 -31.03 -0.73
N GLY A 25 -1.31 -30.03 -1.50
CA GLY A 25 -0.70 -29.63 -2.78
C GLY A 25 0.69 -29.00 -2.74
N GLY A 26 1.36 -28.97 -1.58
CA GLY A 26 2.78 -28.64 -1.42
C GLY A 26 3.21 -27.23 -1.85
N GLY A 27 2.28 -26.27 -1.90
CA GLY A 27 2.63 -24.87 -2.24
C GLY A 27 3.39 -24.17 -1.11
N PRO A 28 4.11 -23.07 -1.41
CA PRO A 28 4.76 -22.26 -0.39
C PRO A 28 3.73 -21.74 0.61
N ALA A 29 4.12 -21.68 1.88
CA ALA A 29 3.24 -21.16 2.92
C ALA A 29 2.96 -19.67 2.66
N VAL A 30 1.77 -19.19 3.04
CA VAL A 30 1.39 -17.77 2.93
C VAL A 30 2.47 -16.86 3.53
N MET A 31 3.05 -17.27 4.66
CA MET A 31 4.11 -16.51 5.34
C MET A 31 5.39 -16.38 4.52
N GLU A 32 5.74 -17.40 3.74
CA GLU A 32 6.91 -17.35 2.86
C GLU A 32 6.69 -16.36 1.71
N LEU A 33 5.51 -16.38 1.09
CA LEU A 33 5.14 -15.43 0.04
C LEU A 33 5.10 -13.99 0.55
N VAL A 34 4.58 -13.78 1.78
CA VAL A 34 4.60 -12.46 2.43
C VAL A 34 6.03 -11.98 2.67
N ALA A 35 6.93 -12.87 3.12
CA ALA A 35 8.34 -12.54 3.31
C ALA A 35 9.03 -12.19 1.98
N GLN A 36 8.76 -12.94 0.91
CA GLN A 36 9.27 -12.65 -0.43
C GLN A 36 8.78 -11.29 -0.94
N ASN A 37 7.50 -10.97 -0.76
CA ASN A 37 6.95 -9.65 -1.11
C ASN A 37 7.62 -8.52 -0.31
N GLY A 38 7.95 -8.76 0.96
CA GLY A 38 8.75 -7.85 1.78
C GLY A 38 10.14 -7.60 1.19
N ALA A 39 10.85 -8.67 0.86
CA ALA A 39 12.19 -8.59 0.27
C ALA A 39 12.23 -7.82 -1.06
N ILE A 40 11.21 -7.99 -1.92
CA ILE A 40 11.08 -7.23 -3.17
C ILE A 40 10.92 -5.74 -2.89
N VAL A 41 10.04 -5.37 -1.95
CA VAL A 41 9.81 -3.98 -1.56
C VAL A 41 11.09 -3.34 -0.99
N ASP A 42 11.83 -4.09 -0.17
CA ASP A 42 13.07 -3.60 0.44
C ASP A 42 14.21 -3.49 -0.57
N ALA A 43 14.28 -4.40 -1.55
CA ALA A 43 15.18 -4.26 -2.69
C ALA A 43 14.83 -3.02 -3.52
N CYS A 44 13.54 -2.77 -3.81
CA CYS A 44 13.12 -1.58 -4.55
C CYS A 44 13.53 -0.28 -3.84
N ARG A 45 13.35 -0.23 -2.51
CA ARG A 45 13.78 0.90 -1.68
C ARG A 45 15.30 1.09 -1.68
N SER A 46 16.05 0.00 -1.48
CA SER A 46 17.51 0.05 -1.40
C SER A 46 18.15 0.51 -2.71
N ASN A 47 17.50 0.22 -3.85
CA ASN A 47 17.93 0.68 -5.18
C ASN A 47 17.37 2.06 -5.56
N GLY A 48 16.58 2.71 -4.70
CA GLY A 48 16.08 4.06 -4.95
C GLY A 48 15.03 4.17 -6.07
N TYR A 49 14.30 3.08 -6.37
CA TYR A 49 13.22 3.14 -7.36
C TYR A 49 12.07 4.03 -6.87
N ASP A 50 11.52 4.86 -7.75
CA ASP A 50 10.23 5.52 -7.50
C ASP A 50 9.09 4.55 -7.79
N PHE A 51 8.50 4.00 -6.73
CA PHE A 51 7.35 3.11 -6.82
C PHE A 51 6.31 3.43 -5.77
N LYS A 52 5.04 3.19 -6.13
CA LYS A 52 3.90 3.26 -5.23
C LYS A 52 3.23 1.89 -5.18
N ILE A 53 2.94 1.39 -3.98
CA ILE A 53 2.23 0.13 -3.82
C ILE A 53 0.74 0.39 -3.92
N TYR A 54 0.09 -0.25 -4.90
CA TYR A 54 -1.32 -0.03 -5.26
C TYR A 54 -2.33 -0.51 -4.17
N PHE A 55 -2.01 -1.59 -3.44
CA PHE A 55 -2.84 -2.13 -2.35
C PHE A 55 -2.06 -2.27 -1.05
N ARG A 56 -1.52 -1.18 -0.50
CA ARG A 56 -0.75 -1.27 0.74
C ARG A 56 -1.61 -1.09 1.98
N ARG A 57 -1.27 -1.86 3.01
CA ARG A 57 -1.71 -1.63 4.39
C ARG A 57 -0.53 -1.06 5.16
N TYR A 58 -0.50 0.26 5.35
CA TYR A 58 0.44 0.88 6.29
C TYR A 58 -0.14 0.83 7.70
N HIS A 59 0.74 0.92 8.69
CA HIS A 59 0.37 0.82 10.11
C HIS A 59 0.33 2.18 10.81
N THR A 60 0.90 3.22 10.18
CA THR A 60 1.01 4.57 10.75
C THR A 60 0.52 5.62 9.77
N GLU A 61 0.00 6.73 10.29
CA GLU A 61 -0.40 7.88 9.49
C GLU A 61 0.81 8.51 8.76
N ALA A 62 1.99 8.51 9.38
CA ALA A 62 3.23 9.01 8.78
C ALA A 62 3.62 8.23 7.51
N ASP A 63 3.44 6.91 7.53
CA ASP A 63 3.65 6.10 6.34
C ASP A 63 2.66 6.41 5.22
N TRP A 64 1.40 6.68 5.57
CA TRP A 64 0.38 7.12 4.62
C TRP A 64 0.68 8.51 4.06
N ALA A 65 1.12 9.46 4.90
CA ALA A 65 1.54 10.78 4.47
C ALA A 65 2.69 10.69 3.46
N ARG A 66 3.70 9.83 3.72
CA ARG A 66 4.80 9.56 2.78
C ARG A 66 4.32 8.92 1.48
N HIS A 67 3.35 8.01 1.55
CA HIS A 67 2.77 7.38 0.36
C HIS A 67 2.07 8.40 -0.55
N PHE A 68 1.18 9.21 0.02
CA PHE A 68 0.43 10.23 -0.70
C PHE A 68 1.25 11.47 -1.08
N GLY A 69 2.36 11.73 -0.38
CA GLY A 69 3.24 12.86 -0.64
C GLY A 69 2.49 14.19 -0.63
N ALA A 70 2.67 15.01 -1.67
CA ALA A 70 2.01 16.31 -1.81
C ALA A 70 0.47 16.23 -1.77
N LYS A 71 -0.13 15.07 -2.05
CA LYS A 71 -1.59 14.88 -2.02
C LYS A 71 -2.14 14.62 -0.61
N TRP A 72 -1.28 14.43 0.39
CA TRP A 72 -1.70 14.05 1.75
C TRP A 72 -2.64 15.07 2.38
N ALA A 73 -2.30 16.37 2.35
CA ALA A 73 -3.13 17.42 2.93
C ALA A 73 -4.56 17.43 2.37
N HIS A 74 -4.69 17.28 1.05
CA HIS A 74 -5.99 17.18 0.38
C HIS A 74 -6.77 15.92 0.76
N PHE A 75 -6.07 14.82 1.02
CA PHE A 75 -6.69 13.57 1.47
C PHE A 75 -7.26 13.72 2.89
N VAL A 76 -6.52 14.36 3.79
CA VAL A 76 -6.97 14.67 5.16
C VAL A 76 -8.18 15.61 5.14
N GLU A 77 -8.16 16.67 4.34
CA GLU A 77 -9.28 17.61 4.21
C GLU A 77 -10.57 16.88 3.78
N ARG A 78 -10.46 15.99 2.79
CA ARG A 78 -11.60 15.17 2.33
C ARG A 78 -12.09 14.23 3.43
N LYS A 79 -11.18 13.61 4.18
CA LYS A 79 -11.57 12.75 5.30
C LYS A 79 -12.37 13.54 6.34
N ALA A 80 -11.89 14.73 6.72
CA ALA A 80 -12.59 15.60 7.67
C ALA A 80 -13.99 16.00 7.17
N ARG A 81 -14.15 16.22 5.86
CA ARG A 81 -15.41 16.63 5.24
C ARG A 81 -16.44 15.50 5.10
N TYR A 82 -16.00 14.29 4.78
CA TYR A 82 -16.89 13.20 4.39
C TYR A 82 -16.96 12.04 5.39
N ASP A 83 -16.02 11.97 6.35
CA ASP A 83 -15.99 10.97 7.41
C ASP A 83 -15.34 11.55 8.68
N THR A 84 -16.01 12.55 9.26
CA THR A 84 -15.51 13.32 10.40
C THR A 84 -15.24 12.48 11.66
N LEU A 85 -15.90 11.32 11.78
CA LEU A 85 -15.72 10.39 12.90
C LEU A 85 -14.79 9.20 12.57
N ALA A 86 -14.16 9.22 11.39
CA ALA A 86 -13.27 8.15 10.91
C ALA A 86 -13.89 6.74 11.00
N ILE A 87 -15.20 6.61 10.76
CA ILE A 87 -15.92 5.34 10.87
C ILE A 87 -15.83 4.49 9.60
N LEU A 88 -15.54 5.10 8.46
CA LEU A 88 -15.50 4.41 7.17
C LEU A 88 -14.14 3.74 6.94
N ALA A 89 -14.21 2.46 6.58
CA ALA A 89 -13.07 1.60 6.22
C ALA A 89 -11.92 1.56 7.25
N PRO A 90 -12.18 1.26 8.54
CA PRO A 90 -11.15 1.23 9.59
C PRO A 90 -10.05 0.19 9.32
N GLY A 91 -10.34 -0.84 8.51
CA GLY A 91 -9.38 -1.85 8.09
C GLY A 91 -8.17 -1.29 7.33
N GLN A 92 -8.31 -0.14 6.67
CA GLN A 92 -7.23 0.54 5.95
C GLN A 92 -6.17 1.13 6.89
N LYS A 93 -6.51 1.36 8.17
CA LYS A 93 -5.60 1.91 9.18
C LYS A 93 -4.91 3.22 8.75
N ILE A 94 -5.65 4.09 8.05
CA ILE A 94 -5.16 5.42 7.65
C ILE A 94 -5.37 6.43 8.78
N PHE A 95 -6.57 6.44 9.34
CA PHE A 95 -6.97 7.31 10.45
C PHE A 95 -7.47 6.45 11.60
N ALA A 96 -7.07 6.80 12.82
CA ALA A 96 -7.66 6.25 14.04
C ALA A 96 -9.03 6.90 14.29
N ARG A 97 -9.88 6.18 15.03
CA ARG A 97 -11.11 6.74 15.61
C ARG A 97 -10.79 7.46 16.91
#